data_AF-A0A8B5WXB2-F1
#
_entry.id   AF-A0A8B5WXB2-F1
#
_cell.length_a   1.000
_cell.length_b   1.000
_cell.length_c   1.000
_cell.angle_alpha   90.00
_cell.angle_beta   90.00
_cell.angle_gamma   90.00
#
_symmetry.space_group_name_H-M   'P 1'
#
loop_
_entity.id
_entity.type
_entity.pdbx_description
1 polymer ?
#
loop_
_entity_poly.entity_id
_entity_poly.type
_entity_poly.pdbx_seq_one_letter_code
_entity_poly.pdbx_strand_id
1 'polypeptide(L)'
;MDERPIKKGFYDGLDDGLRRDVKTSVLEASLSTVMGTFIGGAFLIGFALTLGAGDFEIGLLASLPLLANLIQIAGSFIVAKVGSR
;
A
#
# COMPACT_ATOMS: atom_id res chain seq x y z
N MET A 1 -39.61 9.75 31.22
CA MET A 1 -38.21 9.96 30.82
C MET A 1 -38.04 9.15 29.54
N ASP A 2 -37.89 9.87 28.43
CA ASP A 2 -38.08 9.39 27.05
C ASP A 2 -36.79 8.77 26.50
N GLU A 3 -36.68 7.44 26.53
CA GLU A 3 -35.60 6.69 25.88
C GLU A 3 -35.89 6.58 24.38
N ARG A 4 -35.53 7.63 23.63
CA ARG A 4 -35.57 7.59 22.17
C ARG A 4 -34.60 6.53 21.65
N PRO A 5 -35.02 5.59 20.79
CA PRO A 5 -34.13 4.59 20.19
C PRO A 5 -33.31 5.25 19.06
N ILE A 6 -32.27 5.97 19.44
CA ILE A 6 -31.20 6.39 18.54
C ILE A 6 -30.38 5.13 18.20
N LYS A 7 -30.19 4.85 16.90
CA LYS A 7 -29.23 3.87 16.30
C LYS A 7 -29.75 2.56 15.68
N LYS A 8 -30.98 2.48 15.15
CA LYS A 8 -31.35 1.34 14.27
C LYS A 8 -31.23 1.63 12.76
N GLY A 9 -31.56 2.85 12.31
CA GLY A 9 -31.59 3.19 10.88
C GLY A 9 -30.24 3.51 10.18
N PHE A 10 -29.13 3.65 10.91
CA PHE A 10 -27.81 3.96 10.30
C PHE A 10 -27.06 2.69 9.86
N TYR A 11 -27.31 1.55 10.54
CA TYR A 11 -26.64 0.28 10.25
C TYR A 11 -27.46 -0.61 9.30
N ASP A 12 -28.75 -0.31 9.08
CA ASP A 12 -29.65 -1.02 8.15
C ASP A 12 -29.27 -0.82 6.67
N GLY A 13 -28.43 0.17 6.37
CA GLY A 13 -27.88 0.43 5.04
C GLY A 13 -26.43 -0.05 4.84
N LEU A 14 -25.85 -0.78 5.79
CA LEU A 14 -24.54 -1.41 5.61
C LEU A 14 -24.69 -2.62 4.70
N ASP A 15 -24.80 -2.29 3.41
CA ASP A 15 -24.72 -3.16 2.26
C ASP A 15 -23.60 -4.21 2.42
N ASP A 16 -23.90 -5.44 2.02
CA ASP A 16 -22.92 -6.52 1.88
C ASP A 16 -21.73 -6.11 0.99
N GLY A 17 -21.97 -5.18 0.05
CA GLY A 17 -20.98 -4.47 -0.74
C GLY A 17 -19.94 -3.74 0.11
N LEU A 18 -20.35 -2.92 1.09
CA LEU A 18 -19.37 -2.22 1.93
C LEU A 18 -18.51 -3.19 2.76
N ARG A 19 -19.10 -4.31 3.22
CA ARG A 19 -18.33 -5.37 3.89
C ARG A 19 -17.31 -6.02 2.95
N ARG A 20 -17.68 -6.25 1.69
CA ARG A 20 -16.76 -6.76 0.65
C ARG A 20 -15.69 -5.74 0.29
N ASP A 21 -16.03 -4.45 0.20
CA ASP A 21 -15.10 -3.38 -0.14
C ASP A 21 -14.06 -3.20 0.94
N VAL A 22 -14.46 -3.18 2.22
CA VAL A 22 -13.52 -3.12 3.34
C VAL A 22 -12.62 -4.36 3.36
N LYS A 23 -13.18 -5.55 3.14
CA LYS A 23 -12.39 -6.79 3.10
C LYS A 23 -11.40 -6.82 1.93
N THR A 24 -11.81 -6.33 0.77
CA THR A 24 -10.97 -6.20 -0.43
C THR A 24 -9.87 -5.17 -0.21
N SER A 25 -10.21 -4.01 0.35
CA SER A 25 -9.25 -2.94 0.66
C SER A 25 -8.19 -3.40 1.66
N VAL A 26 -8.57 -4.16 2.70
CA VAL A 26 -7.60 -4.75 3.63
C VAL A 26 -6.69 -5.76 2.93
N LEU A 27 -7.23 -6.57 2.02
CA LEU A 27 -6.44 -7.52 1.24
C LEU A 27 -5.45 -6.78 0.32
N GLU A 28 -5.91 -5.76 -0.40
CA GLU A 28 -5.07 -4.91 -1.26
C GLU A 28 -3.97 -4.22 -0.46
N ALA A 29 -4.31 -3.63 0.69
CA ALA A 29 -3.35 -3.00 1.58
C ALA A 29 -2.31 -4.00 2.10
N SER A 30 -2.73 -5.23 2.44
CA SER A 30 -1.81 -6.28 2.90
C SER A 30 -0.82 -6.71 1.81
N LEU A 31 -1.30 -6.93 0.58
CA LEU A 31 -0.47 -7.29 -0.57
C LEU A 31 0.48 -6.16 -0.95
N SER A 32 -0.02 -4.92 -0.93
CA SER A 32 0.79 -3.71 -1.15
C SER A 32 1.91 -3.61 -0.11
N THR A 33 1.61 -3.89 1.16
CA THR A 33 2.62 -3.88 2.24
C THR A 33 3.67 -4.97 2.06
N VAL A 34 3.26 -6.19 1.70
CA VAL A 34 4.19 -7.29 1.40
C VAL A 34 5.11 -6.90 0.24
N MET A 35 4.55 -6.37 -0.84
CA MET A 35 5.33 -5.95 -2.00
C MET A 35 6.27 -4.78 -1.69
N GLY A 36 5.79 -3.79 -0.91
CA GLY A 36 6.60 -2.69 -0.42
C GLY A 36 7.77 -3.17 0.45
N THR A 37 7.56 -4.19 1.28
CA THR A 37 8.61 -4.81 2.10
C THR A 37 9.62 -5.58 1.25
N PHE A 38 9.17 -6.24 0.18
CA PHE A 38 10.04 -6.97 -0.75
C PHE A 38 10.96 -6.04 -1.55
N ILE A 39 10.43 -4.94 -2.06
CA ILE A 39 11.18 -4.00 -2.91
C ILE A 39 11.97 -2.99 -2.07
N GLY A 40 11.37 -2.51 -0.98
CA GLY A 40 11.93 -1.42 -0.19
C GLY A 40 12.55 -1.82 1.15
N GLY A 41 12.34 -3.06 1.59
CA GLY A 41 12.84 -3.56 2.87
C GLY A 41 14.20 -4.24 2.78
N ALA A 42 14.65 -4.75 3.93
CA ALA A 42 15.93 -5.45 4.07
C ALA A 42 16.02 -6.78 3.29
N PHE A 43 14.90 -7.26 2.72
CA PHE A 43 14.87 -8.51 1.98
C PHE A 43 15.78 -8.49 0.74
N LEU A 44 15.70 -7.43 -0.08
CA LEU A 44 16.49 -7.30 -1.30
C LEU A 44 17.99 -7.14 -1.01
N ILE A 45 18.31 -6.44 0.09
CA ILE A 45 19.66 -6.30 0.63
C ILE A 45 20.20 -7.66 1.09
N GLY A 46 19.41 -8.41 1.86
CA GLY A 46 19.76 -9.77 2.30
C GLY A 46 19.97 -10.74 1.14
N PHE A 47 19.12 -10.66 0.10
CA PHE A 47 19.30 -11.44 -1.13
C PHE A 47 20.59 -11.05 -1.86
N ALA A 48 20.88 -9.76 -1.99
CA ALA A 48 22.13 -9.31 -2.62
C ALA A 48 23.37 -9.77 -1.83
N LEU A 49 23.33 -9.73 -0.49
CA LEU A 49 24.38 -10.30 0.36
C LEU A 49 24.59 -11.80 0.08
N THR A 50 23.52 -12.58 -0.11
CA THR A 50 23.66 -14.01 -0.48
C THR A 50 24.26 -14.23 -1.87
N LEU A 51 24.14 -13.26 -2.77
CA LEU A 51 24.81 -13.26 -4.08
C LEU A 51 26.28 -12.80 -4.01
N GLY A 52 26.76 -12.35 -2.84
CA GLY A 52 28.11 -11.81 -2.68
C GLY A 52 28.24 -10.34 -3.08
N ALA A 53 27.15 -9.58 -3.06
CA ALA A 53 27.16 -8.15 -3.34
C ALA A 53 28.05 -7.36 -2.36
N GLY A 54 28.83 -6.41 -2.88
CA GLY A 54 29.68 -5.53 -2.08
C GLY A 54 28.93 -4.32 -1.54
N ASP A 55 29.64 -3.51 -0.74
CA ASP A 55 29.05 -2.36 -0.04
C ASP A 55 28.42 -1.33 -1.01
N PHE A 56 28.96 -1.21 -2.21
CA PHE A 56 28.44 -0.30 -3.24
C PHE A 56 27.08 -0.77 -3.77
N GLU A 57 26.96 -2.05 -4.14
CA GLU A 57 25.70 -2.61 -4.63
C GLU A 57 24.62 -2.56 -3.54
N ILE A 58 24.99 -2.81 -2.28
CA ILE A 58 24.08 -2.71 -1.15
C ILE A 58 23.60 -1.27 -0.94
N GLY A 59 24.51 -0.29 -1.01
CA GLY A 59 24.15 1.13 -0.95
C GLY A 59 23.22 1.55 -2.10
N LEU A 60 23.47 1.04 -3.32
CA LEU A 60 22.62 1.28 -4.47
C LEU A 60 21.21 0.71 -4.26
N LEU A 61 21.11 -0.55 -3.81
CA LEU A 61 19.82 -1.18 -3.50
C LEU A 61 19.07 -0.46 -2.38
N ALA A 62 19.77 -0.01 -1.33
CA ALA A 62 19.19 0.77 -0.24
C ALA A 62 18.70 2.15 -0.69
N SER A 63 19.20 2.69 -1.80
CA SER A 63 18.76 3.96 -2.37
C SER A 63 17.52 3.85 -3.27
N LEU A 64 17.18 2.65 -3.76
CA LEU A 64 16.02 2.41 -4.61
C LEU A 64 14.68 2.92 -4.02
N PRO A 65 14.38 2.75 -2.72
CA PRO A 65 13.14 3.27 -2.13
C PRO A 65 13.08 4.80 -2.18
N LEU A 66 14.21 5.48 -1.96
CA LEU A 66 14.30 6.93 -2.05
C LEU A 66 14.05 7.41 -3.49
N LEU A 67 14.63 6.72 -4.48
CA LEU A 67 14.38 6.99 -5.89
C LEU A 67 12.91 6.72 -6.26
N ALA A 68 12.33 5.64 -5.74
CA ALA A 68 10.92 5.31 -5.95
C ALA A 68 9.98 6.40 -5.39
N ASN A 69 10.30 7.00 -4.24
CA ASN A 69 9.54 8.14 -3.71
C ASN A 69 9.57 9.35 -4.66
N LEU A 70 10.70 9.62 -5.34
CA LEU A 70 10.77 10.69 -6.35
C LEU A 70 9.91 10.36 -7.57
N ILE A 71 9.97 9.10 -8.02
CA ILE A 71 9.15 8.60 -9.12
C ILE A 71 7.66 8.64 -8.76
N GLN A 72 7.29 8.46 -7.49
CA GLN A 72 5.90 8.49 -7.04
C GLN A 72 5.20 9.82 -7.36
N ILE A 73 5.92 10.95 -7.23
CA ILE A 73 5.39 12.28 -7.59
C ILE A 73 5.11 12.34 -9.11
N ALA A 74 6.06 11.88 -9.92
CA ALA A 74 5.90 11.82 -11.38
C ALA A 74 4.77 10.86 -11.80
N GLY A 75 4.70 9.69 -11.15
CA GLY A 75 3.66 8.69 -11.34
C GLY A 75 2.28 9.24 -11.00
N SER A 76 2.14 9.99 -9.91
CA SER A 76 0.88 10.65 -9.56
C SER A 76 0.41 11.61 -10.66
N PHE A 77 1.32 12.33 -11.30
CA PHE A 77 0.97 13.23 -12.41
C PHE A 77 0.52 12.46 -13.66
N ILE A 78 1.20 11.36 -13.98
CA ILE A 78 0.83 10.49 -15.11
C ILE A 78 -0.54 9.84 -14.86
N VAL A 79 -0.77 9.31 -13.66
CA VAL A 79 -2.06 8.72 -13.26
C VAL A 79 -3.17 9.75 -13.28
N ALA A 80 -2.95 10.98 -12.80
CA ALA A 80 -3.95 12.04 -12.88
C ALA A 80 -4.35 12.37 -14.34
N LYS A 81 -3.41 12.26 -15.29
CA LYS A 81 -3.66 12.53 -16.70
C LYS A 81 -4.34 11.38 -17.45
N VAL A 82 -4.05 10.13 -17.08
CA VAL A 82 -4.58 8.92 -17.75
C VAL A 82 -5.84 8.36 -17.07
N GLY A 83 -5.93 8.50 -15.75
CA GLY A 83 -6.97 7.95 -14.88
C GLY A 83 -8.21 8.84 -14.72
N SER A 84 -8.38 9.89 -15.53
CA SER A 84 -9.60 10.73 -15.56
C SER A 84 -10.79 10.01 -16.22
N ARG A 85 -11.08 8.77 -15.81
CA ARG A 85 -12.21 7.94 -16.28
C ARG A 85 -13.09 7.51 -15.13
#